data_AF-A0A257JGH9-F1
#
_entry.id   AF-A0A257JGH9-F1
#
_cell.length_a   1.000
_cell.length_b   1.000
_cell.length_c   1.000
_cell.angle_alpha   90.00
_cell.angle_beta   90.00
_cell.angle_gamma   90.00
#
_symmetry.space_group_name_H-M   'P 1'
#
loop_
_entity.id
_entity.type
_entity.pdbx_description
1 polymer ?
#
loop_
_entity_poly.entity_id
_entity_poly.type
_entity_poly.pdbx_seq_one_letter_code
_entity_poly.pdbx_strand_id
1 'polypeptide(L)'
;MSAYFAAGARQQGIGAVFRASSFAARFGLLNEDLPPELQAAIAGEVQMGRLASFPIDQRIAALVADTLDSRLHGELRTVQLGGRIAELVAYALEAMLHQHEARTTTLPRRRDLDLAHAARTRLDKDYRRPPGFADLAREIGTSQNKLKSVFKQAFGLTMADYCLERRMREAQQLLMEATLTIAQVAERVGYEHQSSFAAAFSGHVGMSPREYRKHRAPFSLDLPPGSI
;
A
#
# COMPACT_ATOMS: atom_id res chain seq x y z
N MET A 1 13.05 15.28 5.15
CA MET A 1 12.55 14.62 6.37
C MET A 1 11.32 15.40 6.80
N SER A 2 10.12 14.92 6.50
CA SER A 2 8.85 15.49 6.98
C SER A 2 7.91 14.34 7.34
N ALA A 3 7.50 14.28 8.60
CA ALA A 3 6.43 13.39 9.06
C ALA A 3 5.14 14.20 9.14
N TYR A 4 4.13 13.82 8.36
CA TYR A 4 2.78 14.35 8.50
C TYR A 4 2.02 13.50 9.51
N PHE A 5 1.52 14.13 10.58
CA PHE A 5 0.50 13.55 11.45
C PHE A 5 -0.86 14.09 11.00
N ALA A 6 -1.63 13.29 10.25
CA ALA A 6 -3.02 13.57 9.98
C ALA A 6 -3.88 12.93 11.07
N ALA A 7 -4.56 13.76 11.86
CA ALA A 7 -5.51 13.31 12.87
C ALA A 7 -6.71 12.61 12.19
N GLY A 8 -6.93 11.33 12.50
CA GLY A 8 -8.20 10.66 12.20
C GLY A 8 -8.13 9.20 11.75
N ALA A 9 -7.00 8.71 11.24
CA ALA A 9 -6.80 7.28 10.99
C ALA A 9 -5.88 6.71 12.06
N ARG A 10 -6.27 5.61 12.71
CA ARG A 10 -5.45 4.88 13.68
C ARG A 10 -4.30 4.17 12.94
N GLN A 11 -3.37 4.94 12.36
CA GLN A 11 -2.12 4.42 11.81
C GLN A 11 -1.15 4.20 12.96
N GLN A 12 -1.09 2.96 13.45
CA GLN A 12 -0.03 2.51 14.35
C GLN A 12 1.11 1.95 13.50
N GLY A 13 1.93 2.82 12.91
CA GLY A 13 3.04 2.39 12.07
C GLY A 13 4.10 3.47 11.88
N ILE A 14 5.35 3.05 11.68
CA ILE A 14 6.48 3.94 11.38
C ILE A 14 6.73 3.87 9.87
N GLY A 15 6.63 5.02 9.19
CA GLY A 15 6.93 5.15 7.77
C GLY A 15 8.34 5.70 7.56
N ALA A 16 9.15 5.03 6.75
CA ALA A 16 10.47 5.52 6.36
C ALA A 16 10.54 5.67 4.83
N VAL A 17 11.10 6.80 4.37
CA VAL A 17 11.19 7.15 2.95
C VAL A 17 12.64 7.38 2.58
N PHE A 18 13.09 6.68 1.53
CA PHE A 18 14.46 6.76 1.04
C PHE A 18 14.45 6.82 -0.49
N ARG A 19 15.50 7.42 -1.05
CA ARG A 19 15.81 7.23 -2.47
C ARG A 19 16.35 5.81 -2.63
N ALA A 20 15.73 5.03 -3.51
CA ALA A 20 16.10 3.64 -3.73
C ALA A 20 17.60 3.51 -4.04
N SER A 21 18.11 4.31 -4.98
CA SER A 21 19.53 4.33 -5.37
C SER A 21 20.53 4.67 -4.25
N SER A 22 20.07 5.24 -3.13
CA SER A 22 20.95 5.63 -2.01
C SER A 22 20.76 4.75 -0.77
N PHE A 23 19.79 3.83 -0.77
CA PHE A 23 19.45 3.04 0.41
C PHE A 23 20.59 2.07 0.80
N ALA A 24 21.04 1.25 -0.15
CA ALA A 24 22.09 0.24 0.10
C ALA A 24 23.37 0.88 0.64
N ALA A 25 23.84 1.94 -0.02
CA ALA A 25 25.03 2.69 0.36
C ALA A 25 24.90 3.34 1.75
N ARG A 26 23.71 3.82 2.13
CA ARG A 26 23.47 4.45 3.44
C ARG A 26 23.67 3.50 4.61
N PHE A 27 23.37 2.22 4.41
CA PHE A 27 23.45 1.17 5.44
C PHE A 27 24.63 0.21 5.23
N GLY A 28 25.48 0.45 4.23
CA GLY A 28 26.63 -0.40 3.93
C GLY A 28 26.25 -1.80 3.45
N LEU A 29 25.07 -1.96 2.83
CA LEU A 29 24.54 -3.23 2.35
C LEU A 29 24.97 -3.48 0.91
N LEU A 30 25.30 -4.73 0.58
CA LEU A 30 25.47 -5.15 -0.81
C LEU A 30 24.09 -5.39 -1.44
N ASN A 31 24.00 -5.25 -2.77
CA ASN A 31 22.73 -5.44 -3.46
C ASN A 31 22.19 -6.88 -3.34
N GLU A 32 23.08 -7.87 -3.18
CA GLU A 32 22.74 -9.29 -3.01
C GLU A 32 22.10 -9.61 -1.66
N ASP A 33 22.42 -8.84 -0.61
CA ASP A 33 21.85 -8.98 0.73
C ASP A 33 20.45 -8.35 0.85
N LEU A 34 20.00 -7.65 -0.19
CA LEU A 34 18.70 -6.99 -0.18
C LEU A 34 17.59 -7.94 -0.63
N PRO A 35 16.38 -7.80 -0.06
CA PRO A 35 15.20 -8.47 -0.58
C PRO A 35 14.97 -8.15 -2.07
N PRO A 36 14.52 -9.10 -2.89
CA PRO A 36 14.32 -8.88 -4.32
C PRO A 36 13.35 -7.75 -4.65
N GLU A 37 12.34 -7.51 -3.81
CA GLU A 37 11.43 -6.36 -3.94
C GLU A 37 12.18 -5.02 -3.86
N LEU A 38 13.22 -4.96 -3.03
CA LEU A 38 14.07 -3.79 -2.87
C LEU A 38 15.07 -3.67 -4.03
N GLN A 39 15.62 -4.79 -4.50
CA GLN A 39 16.49 -4.82 -5.69
C GLN A 39 15.73 -4.29 -6.93
N ALA A 40 14.49 -4.75 -7.15
CA ALA A 40 13.64 -4.27 -8.24
C ALA A 40 13.27 -2.78 -8.10
N ALA A 41 13.03 -2.30 -6.88
CA ALA A 41 12.80 -0.88 -6.62
C ALA A 41 14.05 -0.02 -6.88
N ILE A 42 15.25 -0.53 -6.57
CA ILE A 42 16.53 0.13 -6.86
C ILE A 42 16.81 0.16 -8.36
N ALA A 43 16.48 -0.90 -9.08
CA ALA A 43 16.59 -0.99 -10.54
C ALA A 43 15.59 -0.10 -11.30
N GLY A 44 14.63 0.51 -10.60
CA GLY A 44 13.60 1.38 -11.19
C GLY A 44 12.44 0.63 -11.84
N GLU A 45 12.31 -0.66 -11.58
CA GLU A 45 11.27 -1.54 -12.15
C GLU A 45 9.93 -1.43 -11.41
N VAL A 46 9.91 -0.79 -10.23
CA VAL A 46 8.73 -0.64 -9.36
C VAL A 46 8.40 0.84 -9.16
N GLN A 47 7.17 1.24 -9.51
CA GLN A 47 6.63 2.58 -9.20
C GLN A 47 6.29 2.72 -7.71
N MET A 48 6.48 3.91 -7.14
CA MET A 48 6.26 4.25 -5.72
C MET A 48 5.06 3.54 -5.10
N GLY A 49 5.28 2.81 -4.00
CA GLY A 49 4.25 2.11 -3.24
C GLY A 49 4.77 1.54 -1.92
N ARG A 50 3.87 1.05 -1.06
CA ARG A 50 4.24 0.36 0.19
C ARG A 50 4.85 -1.00 -0.16
N LEU A 51 6.17 -1.12 0.00
CA LEU A 51 6.93 -2.34 -0.33
C LEU A 51 6.60 -3.51 0.61
N ALA A 52 6.40 -3.23 1.90
CA ALA A 52 6.02 -4.24 2.87
C ALA A 52 5.33 -3.67 4.11
N SER A 53 4.72 -4.56 4.90
CA SER A 53 4.12 -4.26 6.21
C SER A 53 4.36 -5.45 7.13
N PHE A 54 4.83 -5.18 8.34
CA PHE A 54 5.17 -6.21 9.32
C PHE A 54 4.47 -5.94 10.65
N PRO A 55 4.08 -6.99 11.39
CA PRO A 55 3.64 -6.80 12.76
C PRO A 55 4.80 -6.22 13.59
N ILE A 56 4.49 -5.22 14.42
CA ILE A 56 5.43 -4.73 15.42
C ILE A 56 5.52 -5.80 16.51
N ASP A 57 6.67 -6.47 16.61
CA ASP A 57 6.93 -7.39 17.69
C ASP A 57 7.36 -6.66 18.97
N GLN A 58 7.55 -7.41 20.06
CA GLN A 58 7.92 -6.84 21.35
C GLN A 58 9.29 -6.13 21.32
N ARG A 59 10.21 -6.56 20.44
CA ARG A 59 11.55 -5.96 20.33
C ARG A 59 11.47 -4.60 19.64
N ILE A 60 10.77 -4.51 18.51
CA ILE A 60 10.55 -3.24 17.80
C ILE A 60 9.77 -2.27 18.69
N ALA A 61 8.76 -2.75 19.42
CA ALA A 61 8.00 -1.91 20.35
C ALA A 61 8.89 -1.33 21.46
N ALA A 62 9.74 -2.15 22.08
CA ALA A 62 10.68 -1.70 23.11
C ALA A 62 11.69 -0.69 22.55
N LEU A 63 12.20 -0.95 21.35
CA LEU A 63 13.16 -0.07 20.67
C LEU A 63 12.59 1.34 20.41
N VAL A 64 11.34 1.39 19.99
CA VAL A 64 10.61 2.64 19.74
C VAL A 64 10.32 3.35 21.06
N ALA A 65 9.86 2.62 22.09
CA ALA A 65 9.62 3.18 23.42
C ALA A 65 10.89 3.82 24.01
N ASP A 66 12.02 3.10 23.99
CA ASP A 66 13.33 3.59 24.45
C ASP A 66 13.79 4.85 23.69
N THR A 67 13.41 4.96 22.42
CA THR A 67 13.75 6.12 21.59
C THR A 67 12.88 7.33 21.94
N LEU A 68 11.60 7.11 22.25
CA LEU A 68 10.67 8.16 22.67
C LEU A 68 10.99 8.68 24.07
N ASP A 69 11.39 7.80 24.99
CA ASP A 69 11.73 8.12 26.38
C ASP A 69 13.20 8.55 26.58
N SER A 70 13.95 8.71 25.49
CA SER A 70 15.37 9.04 25.55
C SER A 70 15.62 10.43 26.14
N ARG A 71 16.53 10.48 27.13
CA ARG A 71 17.06 11.72 27.73
C ARG A 71 18.23 12.32 26.95
N LEU A 72 18.64 11.72 25.83
CA LEU A 72 19.70 12.24 24.98
C LEU A 72 19.19 13.40 24.12
N HIS A 73 20.04 14.41 23.95
CA HIS A 73 19.74 15.63 23.18
C HIS A 73 20.90 15.99 22.25
N GLY A 74 20.66 16.92 21.32
CA GLY A 74 21.69 17.40 20.39
C GLY A 74 22.29 16.28 19.54
N GLU A 75 23.60 16.32 19.32
CA GLU A 75 24.31 15.37 18.48
C GLU A 75 24.23 13.92 19.00
N LEU A 76 24.19 13.72 20.32
CA LEU A 76 24.05 12.39 20.92
C LEU A 76 22.69 11.75 20.58
N ARG A 77 21.63 12.56 20.49
CA ARG A 77 20.31 12.10 20.03
C ARG A 77 20.35 11.73 18.55
N THR A 78 21.07 12.50 17.74
CA THR A 78 21.27 12.18 16.31
C THR A 78 22.00 10.86 16.12
N VAL A 79 23.05 10.60 16.90
CA VAL A 79 23.80 9.33 16.88
C VAL A 79 22.89 8.17 17.29
N GLN A 80 22.13 8.32 18.39
CA GLN A 80 21.18 7.30 18.84
C GLN A 80 20.13 6.99 17.76
N LEU A 81 19.50 8.03 17.19
CA LEU A 81 18.51 7.86 16.13
C LEU A 81 19.11 7.18 14.90
N GLY A 82 20.34 7.50 14.53
CA GLY A 82 21.07 6.83 13.45
C GLY A 82 21.20 5.33 13.69
N GLY A 83 21.63 4.92 14.89
CA GLY A 83 21.75 3.51 15.26
C GLY A 83 20.40 2.80 15.31
N ARG A 84 19.38 3.42 15.89
CA ARG A 84 18.02 2.85 15.98
C ARG A 84 17.37 2.68 14.61
N ILE A 85 17.59 3.62 13.69
CA ILE A 85 17.14 3.50 12.31
C ILE A 85 17.83 2.32 11.62
N ALA A 86 19.14 2.14 11.80
CA ALA A 86 19.87 1.01 11.22
C ALA A 86 19.34 -0.33 11.75
N GLU A 87 19.08 -0.42 13.05
CA GLU A 87 18.52 -1.61 13.70
C GLU A 87 17.10 -1.93 13.20
N LEU A 88 16.23 -0.92 13.10
CA LEU A 88 14.89 -1.08 12.52
C LEU A 88 14.93 -1.52 11.05
N VAL A 89 15.88 -0.98 10.28
CA VAL A 89 16.09 -1.37 8.88
C VAL A 89 16.55 -2.82 8.78
N ALA A 90 17.48 -3.26 9.61
CA ALA A 90 17.94 -4.66 9.62
C ALA A 90 16.78 -5.62 9.89
N TYR A 91 15.94 -5.36 10.91
CA TYR A 91 14.76 -6.17 11.19
C TYR A 91 13.75 -6.17 10.05
N ALA A 92 13.53 -5.01 9.39
CA ALA A 92 12.64 -4.93 8.25
C ALA A 92 13.17 -5.77 7.06
N LEU A 93 14.47 -5.74 6.79
CA LEU A 93 15.07 -6.53 5.72
C LEU A 93 15.04 -8.03 6.03
N GLU A 94 15.34 -8.44 7.25
CA GLU A 94 15.21 -9.84 7.70
C GLU A 94 13.77 -10.34 7.54
N ALA A 95 12.79 -9.55 7.97
CA ALA A 95 11.38 -9.89 7.79
C ALA A 95 10.97 -9.98 6.30
N MET A 96 11.51 -9.11 5.44
CA MET A 96 11.32 -9.19 3.99
C MET A 96 11.96 -10.45 3.39
N LEU A 97 13.20 -10.77 3.77
CA LEU A 97 13.93 -11.95 3.30
C LEU A 97 13.21 -13.23 3.73
N HIS A 98 12.79 -13.35 4.99
CA HIS A 98 12.00 -14.49 5.45
C HIS A 98 10.64 -14.61 4.79
N GLN A 99 9.96 -13.49 4.51
CA GLN A 99 8.73 -13.52 3.70
C GLN A 99 9.02 -13.94 2.26
N HIS A 100 10.14 -13.51 1.69
CA HIS A 100 10.57 -13.89 0.35
C HIS A 100 10.91 -15.37 0.29
N GLU A 101 11.67 -15.91 1.24
CA GLU A 101 11.97 -17.34 1.39
C GLU A 101 10.71 -18.18 1.60
N ALA A 102 9.79 -17.73 2.46
CA ALA A 102 8.49 -18.36 2.64
C ALA A 102 7.64 -18.29 1.35
N ARG A 103 7.77 -17.24 0.53
CA ARG A 103 7.12 -17.13 -0.78
C ARG A 103 7.81 -17.96 -1.86
N THR A 104 9.13 -18.08 -1.86
CA THR A 104 9.91 -18.85 -2.85
C THR A 104 9.76 -20.35 -2.65
N THR A 105 9.69 -20.80 -1.38
CA THR A 105 9.33 -22.18 -1.02
C THR A 105 7.85 -22.51 -1.29
N THR A 106 7.01 -21.48 -1.44
CA THR A 106 5.57 -21.59 -1.73
C THR A 106 5.21 -20.95 -3.08
N LEU A 107 6.13 -20.92 -4.05
CA LEU A 107 5.85 -20.28 -5.35
C LEU A 107 4.61 -20.92 -5.96
N PRO A 108 3.61 -20.12 -6.38
CA PRO A 108 2.51 -20.66 -7.13
C PRO A 108 3.11 -21.29 -8.38
N ARG A 109 2.85 -22.58 -8.59
CA ARG A 109 3.24 -23.27 -9.83
C ARG A 109 2.77 -22.39 -11.01
N ARG A 110 3.45 -22.41 -12.16
CA ARG A 110 3.06 -21.60 -13.34
C ARG A 110 1.54 -21.56 -13.59
N ARG A 111 0.89 -22.71 -13.44
CA ARG A 111 -0.57 -22.89 -13.48
C ARG A 111 -1.35 -22.04 -12.46
N ASP A 112 -0.88 -21.92 -11.23
CA ASP A 112 -1.50 -21.10 -10.17
C ASP A 112 -1.38 -19.59 -10.45
N LEU A 113 -0.26 -19.15 -11.05
CA LEU A 113 -0.13 -17.77 -11.55
C LEU A 113 -1.10 -17.52 -12.71
N ASP A 114 -1.22 -18.48 -13.65
CA ASP A 114 -2.17 -18.39 -14.75
C ASP A 114 -3.62 -18.26 -14.23
N LEU A 115 -3.99 -19.02 -13.20
CA LEU A 115 -5.30 -18.92 -12.53
C LEU A 115 -5.52 -17.53 -11.89
N ALA A 116 -4.50 -16.99 -11.21
CA ALA A 116 -4.58 -15.69 -10.58
C ALA A 116 -4.75 -14.57 -11.64
N HIS A 117 -3.97 -14.61 -12.72
CA HIS A 117 -4.08 -13.66 -13.83
C HIS A 117 -5.41 -13.78 -14.58
N ALA A 118 -5.93 -14.99 -14.78
CA ALA A 118 -7.26 -15.21 -15.36
C ALA A 118 -8.36 -14.57 -14.49
N ALA A 119 -8.29 -14.76 -13.16
CA ALA A 119 -9.21 -14.10 -12.23
C ALA A 119 -9.11 -12.58 -12.30
N ARG A 120 -7.89 -12.02 -12.29
CA ARG A 120 -7.69 -10.56 -12.41
C ARG A 120 -8.33 -10.02 -13.69
N THR A 121 -8.04 -10.67 -14.82
CA THR A 121 -8.58 -10.28 -16.14
C THR A 121 -10.11 -10.30 -16.14
N ARG A 122 -10.71 -11.30 -15.50
CA ARG A 122 -12.16 -11.42 -15.43
C ARG A 122 -12.80 -10.41 -14.47
N LEU A 123 -12.14 -10.09 -13.36
CA LEU A 123 -12.54 -9.04 -12.42
C LEU A 123 -12.42 -7.65 -13.04
N ASP A 124 -11.37 -7.37 -13.82
CA ASP A 124 -11.19 -6.08 -14.50
C ASP A 124 -12.29 -5.79 -15.52
N LYS A 125 -12.85 -6.83 -16.16
CA LYS A 125 -13.99 -6.69 -17.07
C LYS A 125 -15.27 -6.23 -16.36
N ASP A 126 -15.47 -6.64 -15.10
CA ASP A 126 -16.67 -6.28 -14.33
C ASP A 126 -16.39 -6.21 -12.82
N TYR A 127 -15.64 -5.19 -12.40
CA TYR A 127 -15.32 -4.97 -10.99
C TYR A 127 -16.50 -4.31 -10.22
N ARG A 128 -17.47 -3.73 -10.95
CA ARG A 128 -18.65 -3.04 -10.41
C ARG A 128 -19.68 -4.02 -9.87
N ARG A 129 -19.85 -5.15 -10.56
CA ARG A 129 -20.68 -6.27 -10.13
C ARG A 129 -19.91 -7.57 -10.39
N PRO A 130 -18.88 -7.85 -9.59
CA PRO A 130 -18.10 -9.06 -9.81
C PRO A 130 -19.02 -10.27 -9.67
N PRO A 131 -18.86 -11.30 -10.52
CA PRO A 131 -19.56 -12.55 -10.33
C PRO A 131 -19.26 -13.09 -8.93
N GLY A 132 -20.18 -13.87 -8.36
CA GLY A 132 -19.90 -14.57 -7.12
C GLY A 132 -18.58 -15.32 -7.26
N PHE A 133 -17.68 -15.24 -6.29
CA PHE A 133 -16.34 -15.82 -6.42
C PHE A 133 -16.36 -17.35 -6.70
N ALA A 134 -17.48 -18.02 -6.41
CA ALA A 134 -17.74 -19.40 -6.79
C ALA A 134 -17.97 -19.57 -8.30
N ASP A 135 -18.73 -18.67 -8.93
CA ASP A 135 -18.98 -18.67 -10.37
C ASP A 135 -17.72 -18.29 -11.14
N LEU A 136 -16.95 -17.32 -10.63
CA LEU A 136 -15.65 -16.97 -11.17
C LEU A 136 -14.69 -18.17 -11.18
N ALA A 137 -14.67 -18.95 -10.10
CA ALA A 137 -13.86 -20.15 -10.02
C ALA A 137 -14.32 -21.23 -11.00
N ARG A 138 -15.65 -21.39 -11.19
CA ARG A 138 -16.23 -22.32 -12.17
C ARG A 138 -15.88 -21.93 -13.60
N GLU A 139 -15.96 -20.64 -13.94
CA GLU A 139 -15.59 -20.09 -15.25
C GLU A 139 -14.11 -20.35 -15.59
N ILE A 140 -13.23 -20.23 -14.58
CA ILE A 140 -11.79 -20.41 -14.72
C ILE A 140 -11.37 -21.89 -14.60
N GLY A 141 -12.28 -22.79 -14.20
CA GLY A 141 -12.00 -24.23 -14.07
C GLY A 141 -11.22 -24.60 -12.81
N THR A 142 -11.50 -23.98 -11.67
CA THR A 142 -10.86 -24.27 -10.38
C THR A 142 -11.84 -24.21 -9.21
N SER A 143 -11.38 -24.54 -8.00
CA SER A 143 -12.18 -24.38 -6.78
C SER A 143 -12.07 -22.95 -6.25
N GLN A 144 -13.14 -22.46 -5.60
CA GLN A 144 -13.17 -21.12 -5.01
C GLN A 144 -12.03 -20.92 -3.98
N ASN A 145 -11.77 -21.94 -3.15
CA ASN A 145 -10.72 -21.88 -2.13
C ASN A 145 -9.32 -21.80 -2.77
N LYS A 146 -9.08 -22.60 -3.81
CA LYS A 146 -7.82 -22.54 -4.57
C LYS A 146 -7.66 -21.17 -5.22
N LEU A 147 -8.70 -20.66 -5.88
CA LEU A 147 -8.66 -19.35 -6.55
C LEU A 147 -8.38 -18.20 -5.57
N LYS A 148 -9.05 -18.18 -4.41
CA LYS A 148 -8.79 -17.20 -3.34
C LYS A 148 -7.34 -17.26 -2.86
N SER A 149 -6.82 -18.47 -2.63
CA SER A 149 -5.47 -18.67 -2.14
C SER A 149 -4.43 -18.18 -3.15
N VAL A 150 -4.50 -18.66 -4.41
CA VAL A 150 -3.53 -18.28 -5.45
C VAL A 150 -3.62 -16.81 -5.82
N PHE A 151 -4.81 -16.22 -5.79
CA PHE A 151 -4.98 -14.78 -6.05
C PHE A 151 -4.31 -13.94 -4.95
N LYS A 152 -4.52 -14.30 -3.67
CA LYS A 152 -3.87 -13.61 -2.55
C LYS A 152 -2.36 -13.81 -2.55
N GLN A 153 -1.88 -15.00 -2.91
CA GLN A 153 -0.45 -15.29 -3.06
C GLN A 153 0.19 -14.48 -4.19
N ALA A 154 -0.49 -14.36 -5.34
CA ALA A 154 0.03 -13.67 -6.51
C ALA A 154 -0.01 -12.13 -6.39
N PHE A 155 -1.05 -11.57 -5.76
CA PHE A 155 -1.27 -10.11 -5.73
C PHE A 155 -1.19 -9.48 -4.33
N GLY A 156 -0.99 -10.28 -3.28
CA GLY A 156 -0.88 -9.80 -1.89
C GLY A 156 -2.20 -9.31 -1.27
N LEU A 157 -3.31 -9.38 -1.98
CA LEU A 157 -4.63 -8.85 -1.59
C LEU A 157 -5.74 -9.82 -1.97
N THR A 158 -6.89 -9.77 -1.28
CA THR A 158 -8.02 -10.65 -1.62
C THR A 158 -8.74 -10.16 -2.89
N MET A 159 -9.45 -11.05 -3.58
CA MET A 159 -10.27 -10.65 -4.74
C MET A 159 -11.31 -9.57 -4.39
N ALA A 160 -11.81 -9.56 -3.14
CA ALA A 160 -12.73 -8.54 -2.66
C ALA A 160 -12.03 -7.18 -2.49
N ASP A 161 -10.85 -7.18 -1.87
CA ASP A 161 -10.02 -5.98 -1.71
C ASP A 161 -9.62 -5.40 -3.07
N TYR A 162 -9.30 -6.27 -4.04
CA TYR A 162 -9.01 -5.87 -5.41
C TYR A 162 -10.17 -5.10 -6.05
N CYS A 163 -11.37 -5.66 -5.97
CA CYS A 163 -12.56 -5.01 -6.51
C CYS A 163 -12.82 -3.67 -5.82
N LEU A 164 -12.68 -3.63 -4.49
CA LEU A 164 -12.84 -2.41 -3.70
C LEU A 164 -11.84 -1.34 -4.16
N GLU A 165 -10.57 -1.67 -4.28
CA GLU A 165 -9.53 -0.74 -4.72
C GLU A 165 -9.80 -0.20 -6.14
N ARG A 166 -10.24 -1.07 -7.06
CA ARG A 166 -10.62 -0.66 -8.41
C ARG A 166 -11.80 0.31 -8.40
N ARG A 167 -12.84 0.05 -7.59
CA ARG A 167 -13.99 0.96 -7.41
C ARG A 167 -13.56 2.31 -6.85
N MET A 168 -12.70 2.31 -5.83
CA MET A 168 -12.24 3.55 -5.19
C MET A 168 -11.34 4.38 -6.10
N ARG A 169 -10.53 3.73 -6.94
CA ARG A 169 -9.71 4.41 -7.94
C ARG A 169 -10.57 5.09 -9.01
N GLU A 170 -11.58 4.41 -9.55
CA GLU A 170 -12.50 5.04 -10.50
C GLU A 170 -13.36 6.14 -9.83
N ALA A 171 -13.79 5.93 -8.59
CA ALA A 171 -14.53 6.94 -7.83
C ALA A 171 -13.71 8.23 -7.66
N GLN A 172 -12.43 8.13 -7.31
CA GLN A 172 -11.53 9.27 -7.21
C GLN A 172 -11.44 10.04 -8.54
N GLN A 173 -11.28 9.35 -9.66
CA GLN A 173 -11.25 9.95 -11.00
C GLN A 173 -12.55 10.71 -11.31
N LEU A 174 -13.70 10.06 -11.13
CA LEU A 174 -15.02 10.67 -11.38
C LEU A 174 -15.32 11.86 -10.45
N LEU A 175 -14.82 11.82 -9.20
CA LEU A 175 -14.97 12.92 -8.25
C LEU A 175 -14.12 14.13 -8.65
N MET A 176 -12.95 13.92 -9.24
CA MET A 176 -12.08 14.99 -9.75
C MET A 176 -12.64 15.66 -11.00
N GLU A 177 -13.26 14.90 -11.90
CA GLU A 177 -13.92 15.44 -13.09
C GLU A 177 -15.12 16.34 -12.75
N ALA A 178 -15.76 16.10 -11.60
CA ALA A 178 -16.86 16.90 -11.03
C ALA A 178 -18.08 17.10 -11.95
N THR A 179 -18.23 16.26 -12.98
CA THR A 179 -19.38 16.23 -13.89
C THR A 179 -20.58 15.49 -13.30
N LEU A 180 -20.33 14.57 -12.36
CA LEU A 180 -21.35 13.71 -11.74
C LEU A 180 -21.65 14.14 -10.29
N THR A 181 -22.90 13.97 -9.86
CA THR A 181 -23.27 14.05 -8.43
C THR A 181 -22.65 12.89 -7.64
N ILE A 182 -22.54 13.02 -6.32
CA ILE A 182 -21.98 11.93 -5.48
C ILE A 182 -22.82 10.65 -5.60
N ALA A 183 -24.14 10.78 -5.73
CA ALA A 183 -25.05 9.65 -5.98
C ALA A 183 -24.75 8.96 -7.32
N GLN A 184 -24.56 9.73 -8.40
CA GLN A 184 -24.19 9.17 -9.71
C GLN A 184 -22.81 8.52 -9.71
N VAL A 185 -21.84 9.05 -8.96
CA VAL A 185 -20.53 8.39 -8.78
C VAL A 185 -20.70 7.05 -8.05
N ALA A 186 -21.50 7.01 -6.98
CA ALA A 186 -21.77 5.78 -6.24
C ALA A 186 -22.38 4.70 -7.15
N GLU A 187 -23.40 5.05 -7.93
CA GLU A 187 -24.03 4.15 -8.89
C GLU A 187 -23.01 3.67 -9.95
N ARG A 188 -22.22 4.61 -10.50
CA ARG A 188 -21.27 4.33 -11.57
C ARG A 188 -20.18 3.35 -11.14
N VAL A 189 -19.74 3.40 -9.89
CA VAL A 189 -18.73 2.50 -9.32
C VAL A 189 -19.32 1.25 -8.66
N GLY A 190 -20.65 1.04 -8.78
CA GLY A 190 -21.30 -0.22 -8.39
C GLY A 190 -21.85 -0.27 -6.96
N TYR A 191 -22.22 0.86 -6.38
CA TYR A 191 -22.96 0.94 -5.12
C TYR A 191 -24.42 1.29 -5.37
N GLU A 192 -25.33 0.57 -4.70
CA GLU A 192 -26.77 0.82 -4.77
C GLU A 192 -27.20 2.06 -3.98
N HIS A 193 -26.45 2.37 -2.90
CA HIS A 193 -26.76 3.50 -2.01
C HIS A 193 -25.55 4.39 -1.82
N GLN A 194 -25.78 5.71 -1.91
CA GLN A 194 -24.75 6.74 -1.71
C GLN A 194 -24.11 6.66 -0.32
N SER A 195 -24.88 6.31 0.72
CA SER A 195 -24.38 6.18 2.09
C SER A 195 -23.34 5.06 2.22
N SER A 196 -23.61 3.89 1.62
CA SER A 196 -22.67 2.76 1.60
C SER A 196 -21.39 3.10 0.84
N PHE A 197 -21.52 3.80 -0.29
CA PHE A 197 -20.37 4.32 -1.02
C PHE A 197 -19.56 5.30 -0.18
N ALA A 198 -20.21 6.28 0.44
CA ALA A 198 -19.51 7.31 1.23
C ALA A 198 -18.73 6.70 2.41
N ALA A 199 -19.32 5.73 3.11
CA ALA A 199 -18.63 5.02 4.20
C ALA A 199 -17.40 4.24 3.69
N ALA A 200 -17.56 3.49 2.58
CA ALA A 200 -16.46 2.73 1.98
C ALA A 200 -15.35 3.64 1.43
N PHE A 201 -15.72 4.75 0.80
CA PHE A 201 -14.78 5.75 0.27
C PHE A 201 -14.01 6.43 1.39
N SER A 202 -14.69 6.92 2.43
CA SER A 202 -14.01 7.54 3.58
C SER A 202 -13.08 6.56 4.29
N GLY A 203 -13.50 5.30 4.46
CA GLY A 203 -12.65 4.27 5.06
C GLY A 203 -11.40 3.94 4.24
N HIS A 204 -11.50 4.01 2.90
CA HIS A 204 -10.38 3.70 2.00
C HIS A 204 -9.44 4.89 1.75
N VAL A 205 -10.00 6.10 1.56
CA VAL A 205 -9.27 7.30 1.14
C VAL A 205 -8.93 8.21 2.33
N GLY A 206 -9.61 8.07 3.46
CA GLY A 206 -9.41 8.88 4.67
C GLY A 206 -10.14 10.23 4.67
N MET A 207 -10.93 10.53 3.64
CA MET A 207 -11.77 11.74 3.55
C MET A 207 -13.08 11.43 2.84
N SER A 208 -14.12 12.23 3.08
CA SER A 208 -15.41 12.01 2.43
C SER A 208 -15.35 12.32 0.92
N PRO A 209 -16.22 11.71 0.09
CA PRO A 209 -16.30 12.04 -1.34
C PRO A 209 -16.51 13.53 -1.62
N ARG A 210 -17.23 14.22 -0.73
CA ARG A 210 -17.53 15.66 -0.86
C ARG A 210 -16.29 16.50 -0.57
N GLU A 211 -15.50 16.14 0.44
CA GLU A 211 -14.23 16.79 0.75
C GLU A 211 -13.22 16.54 -0.36
N TYR A 212 -13.09 15.28 -0.80
CA TYR A 212 -12.21 14.90 -1.92
C TYR A 212 -12.51 15.74 -3.17
N ARG A 213 -13.78 15.94 -3.51
CA ARG A 213 -14.20 16.80 -4.63
C ARG A 213 -13.84 18.27 -4.44
N LYS A 214 -13.85 18.79 -3.21
CA LYS A 214 -13.51 20.20 -2.93
C LYS A 214 -12.01 20.47 -3.09
N HIS A 215 -11.16 19.46 -2.94
CA HIS A 215 -9.71 19.56 -3.17
C HIS A 215 -9.32 19.65 -4.66
N ARG A 216 -10.24 20.04 -5.56
CA ARG A 216 -10.03 20.25 -7.00
C ARG A 216 -9.09 21.41 -7.37
N ALA A 217 -8.49 22.08 -6.39
CA ALA A 217 -7.63 23.21 -6.67
C ALA A 217 -6.28 22.72 -7.23
N PRO A 218 -5.83 23.22 -8.39
CA PRO A 218 -4.45 23.03 -8.79
C PRO A 218 -3.59 23.66 -7.70
N PHE A 219 -2.57 22.91 -7.29
CA PHE A 219 -1.50 23.37 -6.43
C PHE A 219 -1.01 24.73 -6.93
N SER A 220 -1.47 25.81 -6.30
CA SER A 220 -0.93 27.15 -6.50
C SER A 220 0.16 27.27 -5.45
N LEU A 221 1.41 27.13 -5.88
CA LEU A 221 2.54 27.62 -5.10
C LEU A 221 2.34 29.13 -5.01
N ASP A 222 1.77 29.61 -3.90
CA ASP A 222 1.93 30.99 -3.48
C ASP A 222 3.41 31.17 -3.11
N LEU A 223 4.25 31.31 -4.13
CA LEU A 223 5.58 31.87 -3.97
C LEU A 223 5.36 33.36 -3.68
N PRO A 224 5.83 33.88 -2.53
CA PRO A 224 5.82 35.31 -2.31
C PRO A 224 6.63 35.98 -3.43
N PRO A 225 6.14 37.08 -4.03
CA PRO A 225 6.89 37.79 -5.05
C PRO A 225 8.09 38.47 -4.40
N GLY A 226 9.29 37.99 -4.74
CA GLY A 226 10.54 38.69 -4.52
C GLY A 226 11.46 38.02 -3.50
N SER A 227 12.45 37.31 -4.00
CA SER A 227 13.79 37.26 -3.41
C SER A 227 14.77 36.96 -4.55
N ILE A 228 15.21 38.04 -5.21
CA ILE A 228 16.56 38.11 -5.81
C ILE A 228 17.52 38.29 -4.64
#